data_AF-H8GCQ3-F1
#
_entry.id   AF-H8GCQ3-F1
#
_cell.length_a   1.000
_cell.length_b   1.000
_cell.length_c   1.000
_cell.angle_alpha   90.00
_cell.angle_beta   90.00
_cell.angle_gamma   90.00
#
_symmetry.space_group_name_H-M   'P 1'
#
loop_
_entity.id
_entity.type
_entity.pdbx_description
1 polymer ?
#
loop_
_entity_poly.entity_id
_entity_poly.type
_entity_poly.pdbx_seq_one_letter_code
_entity_poly.pdbx_strand_id
1 'polypeptide(L)'
;TAVRPDADPDGLVHGTLDDRARGRLLAALSSAIDDTDTLVKEVEDLYRYGDGAERRGLLRHLHVLPTDDPHVVESGLRLVTDALRANDTGLVAAALGPFAAAHLDDHSWRHGVLKCLFTGVPTAAVADLDRRGDAELLRMVSDYAAERRAAGRSVPADAEAILASGATRDEEVAR
;
A
#
# COMPACT_ATOMS: atom_id res chain seq x y z
N THR A 1 1.85 -10.45 -16.64
CA THR A 1 0.69 -9.78 -17.31
C THR A 1 -0.20 -9.08 -16.32
N ALA A 2 -0.56 -7.81 -16.55
CA ALA A 2 -1.52 -7.08 -15.70
C ALA A 2 -2.90 -7.74 -15.67
N VAL A 3 -3.56 -7.69 -14.52
CA VAL A 3 -4.90 -8.26 -14.33
C VAL A 3 -5.96 -7.50 -15.14
N ARG A 4 -5.82 -6.18 -15.22
CA ARG A 4 -6.73 -5.29 -15.96
C ARG A 4 -5.92 -4.41 -16.93
N PRO A 5 -5.40 -4.98 -18.02
CA PRO A 5 -4.45 -4.26 -18.89
C PRO A 5 -5.01 -2.96 -19.48
N ASP A 6 -6.33 -2.87 -19.70
CA ASP A 6 -6.95 -1.68 -20.29
C ASP A 6 -7.09 -0.50 -19.30
N ALA A 7 -7.20 -0.79 -18.00
CA ALA A 7 -7.44 0.22 -16.95
C ALA A 7 -6.23 0.41 -16.01
N ASP A 8 -5.37 -0.58 -15.93
CA ASP A 8 -4.19 -0.65 -15.05
C ASP A 8 -3.07 -1.43 -15.77
N PRO A 9 -2.51 -0.86 -16.86
CA PRO A 9 -1.53 -1.55 -17.72
C PRO A 9 -0.26 -1.97 -16.98
N ASP A 10 0.15 -1.19 -15.97
CA ASP A 10 1.32 -1.46 -15.14
C ASP A 10 1.02 -2.38 -13.94
N GLY A 11 -0.26 -2.68 -13.69
CA GLY A 11 -0.67 -3.50 -12.57
C GLY A 11 -0.37 -2.84 -11.21
N LEU A 12 -0.51 -1.52 -11.09
CA LEU A 12 -0.28 -0.79 -9.84
C LEU A 12 -1.47 -0.88 -8.89
N VAL A 13 -2.70 -0.97 -9.40
CA VAL A 13 -3.92 -1.03 -8.58
C VAL A 13 -4.36 -2.47 -8.35
N HIS A 14 -4.44 -3.28 -9.41
CA HIS A 14 -5.00 -4.63 -9.37
C HIS A 14 -3.96 -5.74 -9.46
N GLY A 15 -2.70 -5.36 -9.65
CA GLY A 15 -1.58 -6.30 -9.77
C GLY A 15 -1.56 -7.07 -11.08
N THR A 16 -0.67 -8.06 -11.10
CA THR A 16 -0.45 -8.96 -12.23
C THR A 16 -0.93 -10.37 -11.92
N LEU A 17 -1.09 -11.19 -12.97
CA LEU A 17 -1.34 -12.62 -12.81
C LEU A 17 -0.22 -13.31 -12.03
N ASP A 18 1.03 -12.86 -12.20
CA ASP A 18 2.18 -13.39 -11.49
C ASP A 18 2.14 -13.02 -10.01
N ASP A 19 1.69 -11.80 -9.68
CA ASP A 19 1.46 -11.42 -8.26
C ASP A 19 0.43 -12.34 -7.62
N ARG A 20 -0.67 -12.67 -8.31
CA ARG A 20 -1.70 -13.59 -7.81
C ARG A 20 -1.19 -15.02 -7.64
N ALA A 21 -0.37 -15.49 -8.59
CA ALA A 21 0.26 -16.80 -8.48
C ALA A 21 1.19 -16.86 -7.26
N ARG A 22 2.02 -15.83 -7.05
CA ARG A 22 2.87 -15.70 -5.86
C ARG A 22 2.06 -15.63 -4.57
N GLY A 23 0.94 -14.92 -4.56
CA GLY A 23 0.02 -14.92 -3.41
C GLY A 23 -0.47 -16.31 -3.03
N ARG A 24 -0.78 -17.16 -4.00
CA ARG A 24 -1.15 -18.57 -3.76
C ARG A 24 0.02 -19.39 -3.23
N LEU A 25 1.23 -19.18 -3.75
CA LEU A 25 2.44 -19.84 -3.25
C LEU A 25 2.75 -19.42 -1.82
N LEU A 26 2.59 -18.12 -1.48
CA LEU A 26 2.77 -17.59 -0.14
C LEU A 26 1.77 -18.20 0.85
N ALA A 27 0.49 -18.30 0.47
CA ALA A 27 -0.52 -18.97 1.29
C ALA A 27 -0.22 -20.46 1.49
N ALA A 28 0.26 -21.15 0.45
CA ALA A 28 0.68 -22.55 0.56
C ALA A 28 1.90 -22.73 1.47
N LEU A 29 2.90 -21.84 1.37
CA LEU A 29 4.06 -21.80 2.27
C LEU A 29 3.62 -21.62 3.73
N SER A 30 2.76 -20.63 3.97
CA SER A 30 2.22 -20.36 5.31
C SER A 30 1.41 -21.52 5.89
N SER A 31 0.81 -22.35 5.05
CA SER A 31 0.06 -23.54 5.50
C SER A 31 0.95 -24.76 5.71
N ALA A 32 2.19 -24.74 5.19
CA ALA A 32 3.12 -25.85 5.23
C ALA A 32 4.18 -25.73 6.34
N ILE A 33 4.33 -24.54 6.93
CA ILE A 33 5.27 -24.25 7.99
C ILE A 33 4.48 -23.96 9.27
N ASP A 34 4.57 -24.86 10.25
CA ASP A 34 3.92 -24.69 11.55
C ASP A 34 4.71 -23.78 12.51
N ASP A 35 6.02 -23.63 12.29
CA ASP A 35 6.92 -22.83 13.13
C ASP A 35 6.96 -21.38 12.66
N THR A 36 6.44 -20.45 13.48
CA THR A 36 6.37 -19.02 13.17
C THR A 36 7.75 -18.44 12.81
N ASP A 37 8.80 -18.80 13.54
CA ASP A 37 10.14 -18.23 13.32
C ASP A 37 10.72 -18.66 11.97
N THR A 38 10.51 -19.93 11.61
CA THR A 38 10.85 -20.44 10.27
C THR A 38 10.04 -19.72 9.20
N LEU A 39 8.73 -19.56 9.38
CA LEU A 39 7.88 -18.86 8.40
C LEU A 39 8.34 -17.41 8.21
N VAL A 40 8.57 -16.68 9.30
CA VAL A 40 9.06 -15.29 9.27
C VAL A 40 10.38 -15.22 8.53
N LYS A 41 11.32 -16.11 8.84
CA LYS A 41 12.62 -16.15 8.16
C LYS A 41 12.48 -16.39 6.66
N GLU A 42 11.65 -17.36 6.24
CA GLU A 42 11.42 -17.64 4.82
C GLU A 42 10.79 -16.44 4.09
N VAL A 43 9.81 -15.77 4.73
CA VAL A 43 9.19 -14.55 4.17
C VAL A 43 10.20 -13.41 4.04
N GLU A 44 11.06 -13.21 5.04
CA GLU A 44 12.12 -12.20 4.99
C GLU A 44 13.17 -12.52 3.93
N ASP A 45 13.56 -13.78 3.76
CA ASP A 45 14.52 -14.20 2.75
C ASP A 45 13.93 -14.07 1.33
N LEU A 46 12.65 -14.44 1.13
CA LEU A 46 11.93 -14.20 -0.12
C LEU A 46 11.91 -12.71 -0.50
N TYR A 47 11.71 -11.83 0.47
CA TYR A 47 11.75 -10.38 0.22
C TYR A 47 13.18 -9.88 -0.04
N ARG A 48 14.15 -10.30 0.78
CA ARG A 48 15.54 -9.82 0.73
C ARG A 48 16.22 -10.22 -0.58
N TYR A 49 16.02 -11.47 -1.02
CA TYR A 49 16.71 -12.03 -2.18
C TYR A 49 15.86 -12.03 -3.45
N GLY A 50 14.55 -11.81 -3.34
CA GLY A 50 13.67 -11.73 -4.50
C GLY A 50 13.89 -10.47 -5.34
N ASP A 51 13.56 -10.58 -6.63
CA ASP A 51 13.52 -9.44 -7.54
C ASP A 51 12.33 -8.50 -7.27
N GLY A 52 12.24 -7.39 -8.00
CA GLY A 52 11.16 -6.42 -7.81
C GLY A 52 9.76 -7.02 -8.00
N ALA A 53 9.58 -7.96 -8.93
CA ALA A 53 8.29 -8.60 -9.16
C ALA A 53 7.93 -9.60 -8.05
N GLU A 54 8.92 -10.30 -7.51
CA GLU A 54 8.77 -11.22 -6.38
C GLU A 54 8.41 -10.47 -5.10
N ARG A 55 9.17 -9.41 -4.77
CA ARG A 55 8.88 -8.52 -3.63
C ARG A 55 7.49 -7.91 -3.74
N ARG A 56 7.12 -7.40 -4.92
CA ARG A 56 5.79 -6.85 -5.16
C ARG A 56 4.69 -7.88 -4.92
N GLY A 57 4.88 -9.11 -5.44
CA GLY A 57 3.93 -10.20 -5.23
C GLY A 57 3.75 -10.56 -3.76
N LEU A 58 4.85 -10.60 -2.99
CA LEU A 58 4.86 -10.84 -1.55
C LEU A 58 4.14 -9.71 -0.80
N LEU A 59 4.53 -8.45 -1.00
CA LEU A 59 3.93 -7.28 -0.33
C LEU A 59 2.41 -7.23 -0.52
N ARG A 60 1.93 -7.47 -1.75
CA ARG A 60 0.50 -7.50 -2.06
C ARG A 60 -0.29 -8.52 -1.25
N HIS A 61 0.35 -9.60 -0.83
CA HIS A 61 -0.30 -10.75 -0.21
C HIS A 61 0.15 -10.98 1.24
N LEU A 62 0.85 -10.06 1.89
CA LEU A 62 1.21 -10.20 3.31
C LEU A 62 0.01 -10.50 4.23
N HIS A 63 -1.17 -10.00 3.86
CA HIS A 63 -2.43 -10.23 4.58
C HIS A 63 -2.94 -11.69 4.56
N VAL A 64 -2.31 -12.59 3.79
CA VAL A 64 -2.65 -14.02 3.78
C VAL A 64 -1.87 -14.84 4.82
N LEU A 65 -0.85 -14.23 5.44
CA LEU A 65 -0.09 -14.83 6.54
C LEU A 65 -0.92 -14.78 7.84
N PRO A 66 -0.56 -15.56 8.89
CA PRO A 66 -1.25 -15.53 10.18
C PRO A 66 -0.95 -14.21 10.93
N THR A 67 -1.68 -13.16 10.58
CA THR A 67 -1.52 -11.80 11.13
C THR A 67 -2.09 -11.64 12.54
N ASP A 68 -2.59 -12.71 13.15
CA ASP A 68 -2.88 -12.80 14.57
C ASP A 68 -1.60 -13.04 15.41
N ASP A 69 -0.51 -13.49 14.78
CA ASP A 69 0.80 -13.62 15.41
C ASP A 69 1.58 -12.27 15.36
N PRO A 70 1.96 -11.69 16.51
CA PRO A 70 2.70 -10.43 16.56
C PRO A 70 4.07 -10.48 15.83
N HIS A 71 4.74 -11.63 15.78
CA HIS A 71 6.04 -11.75 15.13
C HIS A 71 5.91 -11.64 13.61
N VAL A 72 4.84 -12.21 13.05
CA VAL A 72 4.49 -12.07 11.62
C VAL A 72 4.16 -10.62 11.29
N VAL A 73 3.38 -9.96 12.16
CA VAL A 73 3.04 -8.54 12.00
C VAL A 73 4.29 -7.67 12.06
N GLU A 74 5.18 -7.89 13.03
CA GLU A 74 6.44 -7.14 13.16
C GLU A 74 7.29 -7.28 11.90
N SER A 75 7.47 -8.51 11.40
CA SER A 75 8.23 -8.76 10.17
C SER A 75 7.58 -8.07 8.97
N GLY A 76 6.27 -8.23 8.77
CA GLY A 76 5.53 -7.58 7.69
C GLY A 76 5.64 -6.05 7.73
N LEU A 77 5.60 -5.44 8.93
CA LEU A 77 5.81 -4.00 9.10
C LEU A 77 7.22 -3.56 8.69
N ARG A 78 8.25 -4.37 8.98
CA ARG A 78 9.63 -4.10 8.49
C ARG A 78 9.68 -4.10 6.97
N LEU A 79 9.05 -5.08 6.31
CA LEU A 79 9.03 -5.19 4.85
C LEU A 79 8.26 -4.04 4.18
N VAL A 80 7.09 -3.70 4.70
CA VAL A 80 6.30 -2.55 4.22
C VAL A 80 7.07 -1.25 4.39
N THR A 81 7.71 -1.05 5.54
CA THR A 81 8.50 0.16 5.82
C THR A 81 9.69 0.29 4.87
N ASP A 82 10.36 -0.81 4.55
CA ASP A 82 11.45 -0.83 3.57
C ASP A 82 10.95 -0.48 2.15
N ALA A 83 9.87 -1.11 1.71
CA ALA A 83 9.24 -0.82 0.42
C ALA A 83 8.79 0.65 0.29
N LEU A 84 8.26 1.23 1.37
CA LEU A 84 7.88 2.64 1.44
C LEU A 84 9.08 3.60 1.45
N ARG A 85 10.31 3.12 1.67
CA ARG A 85 11.53 3.91 1.49
C ARG A 85 12.06 3.85 0.05
N ALA A 86 11.77 2.78 -0.69
CA ALA A 86 12.18 2.62 -2.08
C ALA A 86 11.45 3.57 -3.06
N ASN A 87 12.08 3.92 -4.19
CA ASN A 87 11.45 4.76 -5.23
C ASN A 87 10.71 3.94 -6.30
N ASP A 88 10.67 2.60 -6.16
CA ASP A 88 9.93 1.72 -7.07
C ASP A 88 8.42 1.89 -6.83
N THR A 89 7.71 2.40 -7.83
CA THR A 89 6.27 2.67 -7.76
C THR A 89 5.44 1.39 -7.59
N GLY A 90 5.91 0.26 -8.12
CA GLY A 90 5.27 -1.04 -7.96
C GLY A 90 5.37 -1.55 -6.52
N LEU A 91 6.53 -1.39 -5.87
CA LEU A 91 6.70 -1.72 -4.46
C LEU A 91 5.92 -0.79 -3.55
N VAL A 92 5.93 0.52 -3.81
CA VAL A 92 5.15 1.50 -3.03
C VAL A 92 3.65 1.19 -3.12
N ALA A 93 3.13 0.91 -4.32
CA ALA A 93 1.73 0.54 -4.51
C ALA A 93 1.37 -0.76 -3.77
N ALA A 94 2.23 -1.78 -3.86
CA ALA A 94 2.01 -3.06 -3.19
C ALA A 94 2.07 -2.96 -1.66
N ALA A 95 2.96 -2.12 -1.13
CA ALA A 95 3.16 -1.94 0.30
C ALA A 95 1.94 -1.31 0.99
N LEU A 96 1.15 -0.49 0.29
CA LEU A 96 -0.03 0.18 0.84
C LEU A 96 -1.33 -0.66 0.68
N GLY A 97 -1.20 -1.97 0.51
CA GLY A 97 -2.31 -2.92 0.44
C GLY A 97 -2.95 -3.25 1.81
N PRO A 98 -3.79 -4.31 1.88
CA PRO A 98 -4.59 -4.63 3.06
C PRO A 98 -3.81 -4.81 4.36
N PHE A 99 -2.59 -5.36 4.30
CA PHE A 99 -1.73 -5.51 5.47
C PHE A 99 -1.37 -4.14 6.08
N ALA A 100 -0.96 -3.18 5.26
CA ALA A 100 -0.64 -1.83 5.73
C ALA A 100 -1.87 -1.10 6.27
N ALA A 101 -3.02 -1.26 5.62
CA ALA A 101 -4.28 -0.71 6.12
C ALA A 101 -4.63 -1.23 7.52
N ALA A 102 -4.34 -2.50 7.82
CA ALA A 102 -4.61 -3.10 9.12
C ALA A 102 -3.55 -2.77 10.20
N HIS A 103 -2.27 -2.68 9.83
CA HIS A 103 -1.17 -2.71 10.81
C HIS A 103 -0.29 -1.46 10.85
N LEU A 104 -0.21 -0.64 9.79
CA LEU A 104 0.57 0.60 9.87
C LEU A 104 -0.12 1.59 10.82
N ASP A 105 0.69 2.24 11.65
CA ASP A 105 0.26 3.41 12.40
C ASP A 105 -0.19 4.53 11.45
N ASP A 106 -1.03 5.43 11.95
CA ASP A 106 -1.62 6.46 11.09
C ASP A 106 -0.59 7.42 10.51
N HIS A 107 0.51 7.71 11.23
CA HIS A 107 1.53 8.61 10.71
C HIS A 107 2.24 7.98 9.50
N SER A 108 2.73 6.75 9.65
CA SER A 108 3.40 6.02 8.56
C SER A 108 2.47 5.80 7.36
N TRP A 109 1.20 5.47 7.61
CA TRP A 109 0.22 5.26 6.55
C TRP A 109 -0.08 6.57 5.78
N ARG A 110 -0.32 7.71 6.46
CA ARG A 110 -0.55 9.02 5.81
C ARG A 110 0.66 9.45 4.97
N HIS A 111 1.88 9.24 5.47
CA HIS A 111 3.10 9.53 4.71
C HIS A 111 3.25 8.62 3.47
N GLY A 112 2.80 7.37 3.56
CA GLY A 112 2.68 6.48 2.41
C GLY A 112 1.71 7.02 1.35
N VAL A 113 0.53 7.50 1.76
CA VAL A 113 -0.45 8.14 0.86
C VAL A 113 0.14 9.38 0.18
N LEU A 114 0.81 10.26 0.94
CA LEU A 114 1.51 11.41 0.35
C LEU A 114 2.57 10.98 -0.65
N LYS A 115 3.35 9.93 -0.33
CA LYS A 115 4.35 9.40 -1.25
C LYS A 115 3.72 9.01 -2.58
N CYS A 116 2.57 8.33 -2.57
CA CYS A 116 1.83 8.03 -3.80
C CYS A 116 1.53 9.28 -4.63
N LEU A 117 1.04 10.35 -3.99
CA LEU A 117 0.76 11.62 -4.66
C LEU A 117 2.02 12.30 -5.23
N PHE A 118 3.17 12.13 -4.59
CA PHE A 118 4.45 12.65 -5.06
C PHE A 118 5.05 11.84 -6.21
N THR A 119 4.89 10.52 -6.20
CA THR A 119 5.50 9.60 -7.17
C THR A 119 4.57 9.19 -8.30
N GLY A 120 3.30 9.62 -8.27
CA GLY A 120 2.31 9.28 -9.29
C GLY A 120 1.77 7.87 -9.20
N VAL A 121 1.86 7.22 -8.03
CA VAL A 121 1.17 5.95 -7.77
C VAL A 121 -0.32 6.25 -7.59
N PRO A 122 -1.23 5.56 -8.30
CA PRO A 122 -2.66 5.78 -8.14
C PRO A 122 -3.10 5.51 -6.70
N THR A 123 -3.83 6.43 -6.08
CA THR A 123 -4.32 6.25 -4.70
C THR A 123 -5.37 5.15 -4.58
N ALA A 124 -5.96 4.73 -5.70
CA ALA A 124 -6.77 3.51 -5.78
C ALA A 124 -6.02 2.22 -5.38
N ALA A 125 -4.67 2.23 -5.37
CA ALA A 125 -3.86 1.13 -4.86
C ALA A 125 -3.79 1.10 -3.31
N VAL A 126 -4.14 2.20 -2.64
CA VAL A 126 -4.12 2.31 -1.18
C VAL A 126 -5.38 1.65 -0.61
N ALA A 127 -5.19 0.58 0.16
CA ALA A 127 -6.29 -0.09 0.83
C ALA A 127 -6.91 0.79 1.93
N ASP A 128 -8.23 0.74 2.04
CA ASP A 128 -9.03 1.43 3.07
C ASP A 128 -8.84 2.95 3.13
N LEU A 129 -8.44 3.60 2.04
CA LEU A 129 -8.29 5.06 1.98
C LEU A 129 -9.55 5.80 2.46
N ASP A 130 -10.73 5.33 2.06
CA ASP A 130 -11.99 5.95 2.46
C ASP A 130 -12.31 5.80 3.95
N ARG A 131 -11.82 4.72 4.57
CA ARG A 131 -12.07 4.38 5.98
C ARG A 131 -11.03 4.99 6.92
N ARG A 132 -9.76 5.05 6.48
CA ARG A 132 -8.63 5.57 7.26
C ARG A 132 -8.37 7.06 7.03
N GLY A 133 -8.91 7.63 5.96
CA GLY A 133 -8.78 9.05 5.66
C GLY A 133 -9.37 9.90 6.79
N ASP A 134 -8.57 10.81 7.31
CA ASP A 134 -8.92 11.65 8.44
C ASP A 134 -8.54 13.13 8.22
N ALA A 135 -8.86 13.98 9.19
CA ALA A 135 -8.62 15.41 9.11
C ALA A 135 -7.13 15.75 8.92
N GLU A 136 -6.21 14.97 9.50
CA GLU A 136 -4.78 15.20 9.34
C GLU A 136 -4.32 14.84 7.93
N LEU A 137 -4.81 13.74 7.35
CA LEU A 137 -4.53 13.42 5.94
C LEU A 137 -5.05 14.53 5.02
N LEU A 138 -6.27 15.01 5.23
CA LEU A 138 -6.86 16.08 4.42
C LEU A 138 -6.04 17.37 4.52
N ARG A 139 -5.58 17.73 5.73
CA ARG A 139 -4.70 18.88 5.95
C ARG A 139 -3.39 18.72 5.18
N MET A 140 -2.74 17.56 5.29
CA MET A 140 -1.49 17.24 4.58
C MET A 140 -1.65 17.29 3.05
N VAL A 141 -2.75 16.74 2.51
CA VAL A 141 -3.03 16.77 1.06
C VAL A 141 -3.36 18.19 0.59
N SER A 142 -4.02 19.00 1.42
CA SER A 142 -4.28 20.42 1.13
C SER A 142 -2.98 21.21 1.04
N ASP A 143 -2.05 21.01 1.99
CA ASP A 143 -0.73 21.64 1.98
C ASP A 143 0.05 21.26 0.71
N TYR A 144 0.06 19.97 0.36
CA TYR A 144 0.65 19.48 -0.89
C TYR A 144 0.04 20.17 -2.13
N ALA A 145 -1.29 20.26 -2.20
CA ALA A 145 -1.97 20.88 -3.32
C ALA A 145 -1.67 22.39 -3.41
N ALA A 146 -1.57 23.08 -2.27
CA ALA A 146 -1.18 24.49 -2.22
C ALA A 146 0.26 24.70 -2.69
N GLU A 147 1.21 23.85 -2.27
CA GLU A 147 2.60 23.89 -2.70
C GLU A 147 2.73 23.67 -4.22
N ARG A 148 1.97 22.73 -4.79
CA ARG A 148 1.92 22.49 -6.24
C ARG A 148 1.45 23.74 -6.99
N ARG A 149 0.35 24.34 -6.56
CA ARG A 149 -0.22 25.56 -7.18
C ARG A 149 0.74 26.74 -7.07
N ALA A 150 1.36 26.95 -5.91
CA ALA A 150 2.35 28.01 -5.69
C ALA A 150 3.57 27.86 -6.61
N ALA A 151 3.94 26.63 -6.94
CA ALA A 151 5.01 26.32 -7.90
C ALA A 151 4.55 26.31 -9.37
N GLY A 152 3.32 26.73 -9.68
CA GLY A 152 2.76 26.73 -11.03
C GLY A 152 2.52 25.34 -11.62
N ARG A 153 2.44 24.30 -10.78
CA ARG A 153 2.25 22.91 -11.18
C ARG A 153 0.79 22.50 -10.99
N SER A 154 0.28 21.62 -11.85
CA SER A 154 -1.05 21.03 -11.68
C SER A 154 -1.12 20.16 -10.42
N VAL A 155 -2.30 20.14 -9.80
CA VAL A 155 -2.63 19.23 -8.69
C VAL A 155 -3.08 17.89 -9.30
N PRO A 156 -2.59 16.74 -8.80
CA PRO A 156 -3.05 15.43 -9.26
C PRO A 156 -4.55 15.21 -8.96
N ALA A 157 -5.27 14.56 -9.89
CA ALA A 157 -6.68 14.23 -9.71
C ALA A 157 -6.94 13.41 -8.43
N ASP A 158 -6.03 12.51 -8.07
CA ASP A 158 -6.10 11.73 -6.83
C ASP A 158 -6.06 12.61 -5.57
N ALA A 159 -5.28 13.69 -5.58
CA ALA A 159 -5.26 14.64 -4.46
C ALA A 159 -6.58 15.41 -4.36
N GLU A 160 -7.14 15.82 -5.51
CA GLU A 160 -8.46 16.47 -5.56
C GLU A 160 -9.58 15.54 -5.09
N ALA A 161 -9.53 14.26 -5.47
CA ALA A 161 -10.49 13.25 -5.04
C ALA A 161 -10.45 13.01 -3.51
N ILE A 162 -9.25 12.93 -2.92
CA ILE A 162 -9.09 12.82 -1.46
C ILE A 162 -9.73 14.03 -0.76
N LEU A 163 -9.44 15.25 -1.22
CA LEU A 163 -10.00 16.47 -0.62
C LEU A 163 -11.52 16.53 -0.75
N ALA A 164 -12.08 16.16 -1.92
CA ALA A 164 -13.52 16.10 -2.13
C ALA A 164 -14.21 15.09 -1.20
N SER A 165 -13.57 13.93 -0.95
CA SER A 165 -14.10 12.92 -0.01
C SER A 165 -14.17 13.42 1.44
N GLY A 166 -13.31 14.37 1.83
CA GLY A 166 -13.35 15.00 3.15
C GLY A 166 -14.57 15.90 3.31
N ALA A 167 -14.83 16.75 2.31
CA ALA A 167 -15.96 17.66 2.32
C ALA A 167 -17.32 16.93 2.43
N THR A 168 -17.47 15.80 1.74
CA THR A 168 -18.69 14.98 1.84
C THR A 168 -18.89 14.39 3.23
N ARG A 169 -17.82 13.98 3.92
CA ARG A 169 -17.91 13.43 5.29
C ARG A 169 -18.33 14.51 6.31
N ASP A 170 -17.81 15.72 6.16
CA ASP A 170 -18.17 16.84 7.03
C ASP A 170 -19.65 17.23 6.88
N GLU A 171 -20.18 17.19 5.64
CA GLU A 171 -21.61 17.42 5.36
C GLU A 171 -22.52 16.33 5.94
N GLU A 172 -22.10 15.07 5.91
CA GLU A 172 -22.84 13.95 6.51
C GLU A 172 -22.89 14.01 8.04
N VAL A 173 -21.79 14.42 8.69
CA VAL A 173 -21.73 14.59 10.16
C VAL A 173 -22.55 15.80 10.62
N ALA A 174 -22.68 16.83 9.78
CA ALA A 174 -23.46 18.03 10.10
C ALA A 174 -24.99 17.86 9.95
N ARG A 175 -25.46 16.73 9.40
CA ARG A 175 -26.88 16.41 9.15
C ARG A 175 -27.49 15.58 10.27
#